data_AF-A0A2N1VUI1-F1
#
_entry.id   AF-A0A2N1VUI1-F1
#
_cell.length_a   1.000
_cell.length_b   1.000
_cell.length_c   1.000
_cell.angle_alpha   90.00
_cell.angle_beta   90.00
_cell.angle_gamma   90.00
#
_symmetry.space_group_name_H-M   'P 1'
#
loop_
_entity.id
_entity.type
_entity.pdbx_description
1 polymer ?
#
loop_
_entity_poly.entity_id
_entity_poly.type
_entity_poly.pdbx_seq_one_letter_code
_entity_poly.pdbx_strand_id
1 'polypeptide(L)'
;MGKLNNYIIVSVISSLVWLLVPVFQRKSKYFYFFVILGFSGLYGLLFLIFNIPIPSRTIIAVSLLIVPGLYKGFFRKYIYQLIIIGILLYFITAYIPIKIIQVIGLINFCIAEILLAMQLISFYKNKRKINLFFGLVGFYNFLNIVKFIYLLVFVASGLVEYFIITVVQILLGIFFIIASEDDPVMSKKFN
;
A
#
# COMPACT_ATOMS: atom_id res chain seq x y z
N MET A 1 29.05 3.97 -5.66
CA MET A 1 28.21 4.59 -6.72
C MET A 1 27.19 3.62 -7.34
N GLY A 2 27.55 2.41 -7.77
CA GLY A 2 26.60 1.49 -8.44
C GLY A 2 25.34 1.08 -7.64
N LYS A 3 25.45 0.85 -6.32
CA LYS A 3 24.28 0.44 -5.50
C LYS A 3 23.22 1.54 -5.39
N LEU A 4 23.62 2.81 -5.25
CA LEU A 4 22.70 3.94 -5.11
C LEU A 4 21.83 4.14 -6.36
N ASN A 5 22.40 3.95 -7.56
CA ASN A 5 21.65 3.99 -8.81
C ASN A 5 20.57 2.90 -8.88
N ASN A 6 20.88 1.69 -8.41
CA ASN A 6 19.92 0.58 -8.45
C ASN A 6 18.70 0.84 -7.55
N TYR A 7 18.89 1.44 -6.36
CA TYR A 7 17.77 1.83 -5.49
C TYR A 7 16.86 2.86 -6.15
N ILE A 8 17.45 3.88 -6.77
CA ILE A 8 16.69 4.94 -7.46
C ILE A 8 15.86 4.34 -8.61
N ILE A 9 16.47 3.49 -9.44
CA ILE A 9 15.77 2.85 -10.55
C ILE A 9 14.58 2.03 -10.05
N VAL A 10 14.77 1.20 -9.02
CA VAL A 10 13.68 0.38 -8.46
C VAL A 10 12.59 1.24 -7.84
N SER A 11 12.94 2.33 -7.15
CA SER A 11 11.94 3.27 -6.62
C SER A 11 11.13 3.92 -7.73
N VAL A 12 11.76 4.38 -8.82
CA VAL A 12 11.06 4.96 -9.98
C VAL A 12 10.12 3.95 -10.63
N ILE A 13 10.60 2.73 -10.91
CA ILE A 13 9.78 1.66 -11.47
C ILE A 13 8.60 1.34 -10.54
N SER A 14 8.83 1.25 -9.24
CA SER A 14 7.79 1.00 -8.25
C SER A 14 6.71 2.07 -8.29
N SER A 15 7.11 3.35 -8.25
CA SER A 15 6.17 4.48 -8.33
C SER A 15 5.35 4.47 -9.62
N LEU A 16 5.97 4.19 -10.78
CA LEU A 16 5.27 4.10 -12.06
C LEU A 16 4.24 2.97 -12.08
N VAL A 17 4.63 1.78 -11.62
CA VAL A 17 3.71 0.63 -11.54
C VAL A 17 2.52 0.96 -10.64
N TRP A 18 2.76 1.48 -9.44
CA TRP A 18 1.68 1.80 -8.49
C TRP A 18 0.79 2.95 -8.95
N LEU A 19 1.29 3.87 -9.78
CA LEU A 19 0.45 4.90 -10.41
C LEU A 19 -0.49 4.34 -11.47
N LEU A 20 -0.10 3.27 -12.16
CA LEU A 20 -0.92 2.62 -13.17
C LEU A 20 -2.00 1.71 -12.57
N VAL A 21 -1.72 1.02 -11.46
CA VAL A 21 -2.68 0.07 -10.85
C VAL A 21 -4.10 0.65 -10.68
N PRO A 22 -4.31 1.86 -10.12
CA PRO A 22 -5.66 2.43 -10.00
C PRO A 22 -6.38 2.62 -11.33
N VAL A 23 -5.65 2.89 -12.42
CA VAL A 23 -6.23 3.07 -13.75
C VAL A 23 -6.89 1.78 -14.25
N PHE A 24 -6.23 0.64 -14.00
CA PHE A 24 -6.74 -0.68 -14.38
C PHE A 24 -7.76 -1.23 -13.36
N GLN A 25 -7.68 -0.80 -12.11
CA GLN A 25 -8.56 -1.25 -11.02
C GLN A 25 -9.71 -0.29 -10.69
N ARG A 26 -10.13 0.58 -11.63
CA ARG A 26 -11.22 1.57 -11.43
C ARG A 26 -12.53 0.98 -10.92
N LYS A 27 -12.86 -0.23 -11.40
CA LYS A 27 -14.12 -0.92 -11.04
C LYS A 27 -14.02 -1.69 -9.72
N SER A 28 -12.81 -2.13 -9.33
CA SER A 28 -12.57 -2.89 -8.10
C SER A 28 -13.10 -2.17 -6.85
N LYS A 29 -13.50 -2.95 -5.85
CA LYS A 29 -13.84 -2.44 -4.51
C LYS A 29 -12.61 -1.86 -3.78
N TYR A 30 -11.41 -2.28 -4.16
CA TYR A 30 -10.14 -1.78 -3.62
C TYR A 30 -9.57 -0.59 -4.39
N PHE A 31 -10.36 0.04 -5.27
CA PHE A 31 -9.91 1.18 -6.07
C PHE A 31 -9.22 2.26 -5.22
N TYR A 32 -9.83 2.72 -4.13
CA TYR A 32 -9.25 3.79 -3.32
C TYR A 32 -8.02 3.34 -2.53
N PHE A 33 -7.97 2.08 -2.09
CA PHE A 33 -6.76 1.47 -1.55
C PHE A 33 -5.60 1.58 -2.55
N PHE A 34 -5.82 1.20 -3.82
CA PHE A 34 -4.80 1.35 -4.85
C PHE A 34 -4.45 2.82 -5.14
N VAL A 35 -5.44 3.72 -5.14
CA VAL A 35 -5.21 5.17 -5.33
C VAL A 35 -4.26 5.71 -4.27
N ILE A 36 -4.47 5.35 -2.99
CA ILE A 36 -3.61 5.78 -1.88
C ILE A 36 -2.17 5.28 -2.08
N LEU A 37 -2.01 4.01 -2.49
CA LEU A 37 -0.70 3.45 -2.79
C LEU A 37 -0.03 4.16 -3.98
N GLY A 38 -0.76 4.42 -5.06
CA GLY A 38 -0.27 5.16 -6.22
C GLY A 38 0.19 6.57 -5.86
N PHE A 39 -0.59 7.29 -5.07
CA PHE A 39 -0.20 8.62 -4.56
C PHE A 39 1.04 8.55 -3.66
N SER A 40 1.18 7.50 -2.85
CA SER A 40 2.39 7.31 -2.04
C SER A 40 3.66 7.19 -2.91
N GLY A 41 3.55 6.48 -4.04
CA GLY A 41 4.63 6.33 -5.01
C GLY A 41 4.95 7.63 -5.75
N LEU A 42 3.92 8.37 -6.18
CA LEU A 42 4.08 9.69 -6.81
C LEU A 42 4.77 10.68 -5.88
N TYR A 43 4.38 10.68 -4.60
CA TYR A 43 5.00 11.56 -3.60
C TYR A 43 6.50 11.28 -3.48
N GLY A 44 6.91 10.01 -3.35
CA GLY A 44 8.33 9.65 -3.32
C GLY A 44 9.11 10.10 -4.57
N LEU A 45 8.48 10.02 -5.75
CA LEU A 45 9.08 10.40 -7.02
C LEU A 45 9.25 11.92 -7.16
N LEU A 46 8.25 12.71 -6.77
CA LEU A 46 8.33 14.18 -6.80
C LEU A 46 9.48 14.71 -5.94
N PHE A 47 9.64 14.17 -4.73
CA PHE A 47 10.74 14.57 -3.84
C PHE A 47 12.11 14.23 -4.41
N LEU A 48 12.22 13.10 -5.11
CA LEU A 48 13.44 12.72 -5.82
C LEU A 48 13.75 13.67 -6.99
N ILE A 49 12.75 14.06 -7.79
CA ILE A 49 12.93 15.03 -8.89
C ILE A 49 13.37 16.39 -8.37
N PHE A 50 12.75 16.89 -7.31
CA PHE A 50 13.08 18.21 -6.74
C PHE A 50 14.30 18.20 -5.82
N ASN A 51 14.95 17.04 -5.63
CA ASN A 51 16.08 16.84 -4.72
C ASN A 51 15.77 17.31 -3.28
N ILE A 52 14.53 17.12 -2.84
CA ILE A 52 14.06 17.46 -1.50
C ILE A 52 14.16 16.19 -0.64
N PRO A 53 14.68 16.26 0.61
CA PRO A 53 14.70 15.11 1.50
C PRO A 53 13.27 14.57 1.68
N ILE A 54 13.07 13.29 1.36
CA ILE A 54 11.76 12.65 1.53
C ILE A 54 11.42 12.70 3.03
N PRO A 55 10.35 13.39 3.45
CA PRO A 55 9.93 13.38 4.84
C PRO A 55 9.43 11.97 5.12
N SER A 56 10.17 11.18 5.90
CA SER A 56 9.73 9.86 6.35
C SER A 56 8.34 9.88 7.01
N ARG A 57 7.89 11.06 7.46
CA ARG A 57 6.60 11.35 8.08
C ARG A 57 5.42 11.31 7.10
N THR A 58 5.60 11.56 5.80
CA THR A 58 4.47 11.54 4.83
C THR A 58 3.96 10.15 4.52
N ILE A 59 4.83 9.15 4.60
CA ILE A 59 4.46 7.74 4.47
C ILE A 59 3.39 7.38 5.52
N ILE A 60 3.38 8.04 6.69
CA ILE A 60 2.41 7.75 7.74
C ILE A 60 1.06 8.42 7.50
N ALA A 61 1.01 9.65 7.00
CA ALA A 61 -0.26 10.28 6.61
C ALA A 61 -1.00 9.44 5.55
N VAL A 62 -0.26 8.87 4.59
CA VAL A 62 -0.79 7.90 3.62
C VAL A 62 -1.25 6.62 4.29
N SER A 63 -0.46 6.09 5.23
CA SER A 63 -0.81 4.84 5.92
C SER A 63 -2.17 4.92 6.62
N LEU A 64 -2.53 6.06 7.21
CA LEU A 64 -3.79 6.25 7.94
C LEU A 64 -5.03 6.18 7.02
N LEU A 65 -4.85 6.46 5.73
CA LEU A 65 -5.94 6.37 4.75
C LEU A 65 -6.16 4.93 4.24
N ILE A 66 -5.24 4.00 4.50
CA ILE A 66 -5.32 2.62 3.99
C ILE A 66 -6.60 1.91 4.41
N VAL A 67 -6.94 1.94 5.71
CA VAL A 67 -8.15 1.29 6.25
C VAL A 67 -9.43 1.84 5.62
N PRO A 68 -9.71 3.16 5.61
CA PRO A 68 -10.90 3.66 4.92
C PRO A 68 -10.83 3.40 3.41
N GLY A 69 -9.63 3.34 2.83
CA GLY A 69 -9.40 3.02 1.41
C GLY A 69 -9.87 1.62 0.99
N LEU A 70 -9.99 0.68 1.94
CA LEU A 70 -10.56 -0.66 1.70
C LEU A 70 -12.06 -0.64 1.43
N TYR A 71 -12.76 0.45 1.74
CA TYR A 71 -14.22 0.57 1.66
C TYR A 71 -14.63 1.65 0.66
N LYS A 72 -14.78 1.27 -0.62
CA LYS A 72 -15.06 2.21 -1.73
C LYS A 72 -16.21 3.19 -1.48
N GLY A 73 -17.34 2.69 -0.99
CA GLY A 73 -18.52 3.52 -0.71
C GLY A 73 -18.28 4.54 0.40
N PHE A 74 -17.64 4.11 1.49
CA PHE A 74 -17.28 4.97 2.61
C PHE A 74 -16.28 6.04 2.18
N PHE A 75 -15.19 5.63 1.50
CA PHE A 75 -14.14 6.56 1.07
C PHE A 75 -14.68 7.62 0.11
N ARG A 76 -15.49 7.21 -0.88
CA ARG A 76 -16.10 8.15 -1.83
C ARG A 76 -17.01 9.17 -1.14
N LYS A 77 -17.80 8.73 -0.16
CA LYS A 77 -18.72 9.60 0.58
C LYS A 77 -17.99 10.64 1.42
N TYR A 78 -16.85 10.26 2.01
CA TYR A 78 -16.13 11.09 2.98
C TYR A 78 -14.77 11.59 2.47
N ILE A 79 -14.55 11.63 1.15
CA ILE A 79 -13.23 11.91 0.57
C ILE A 79 -12.65 13.25 1.01
N TYR A 80 -13.46 14.31 1.06
CA TYR A 80 -13.00 15.64 1.46
C TYR A 80 -12.64 15.69 2.94
N GLN A 81 -13.44 15.05 3.80
CA GLN A 81 -13.17 14.95 5.23
C GLN A 81 -11.88 14.15 5.47
N LEU A 82 -11.70 13.04 4.76
CA LEU A 82 -10.50 12.21 4.86
C LEU A 82 -9.24 12.97 4.39
N ILE A 83 -9.34 13.78 3.33
CA ILE A 83 -8.24 14.65 2.87
C ILE A 83 -7.89 15.69 3.94
N ILE A 84 -8.89 16.39 4.49
CA ILE A 84 -8.68 17.40 5.55
C ILE A 84 -8.03 16.75 6.79
N ILE A 85 -8.55 15.61 7.23
CA ILE A 85 -7.99 14.84 8.35
C ILE A 85 -6.55 14.43 8.04
N GLY A 86 -6.26 13.95 6.82
CA GLY A 86 -4.91 13.59 6.40
C GLY A 86 -3.93 14.77 6.45
N ILE A 87 -4.35 15.97 6.01
CA ILE A 87 -3.55 17.19 6.08
C ILE A 87 -3.30 17.61 7.54
N LEU A 88 -4.33 17.61 8.38
CA LEU A 88 -4.19 17.94 9.81
C LEU A 88 -3.25 16.96 10.51
N LEU A 89 -3.41 15.65 10.24
CA LEU A 89 -2.54 14.63 10.80
C LEU A 89 -1.09 14.79 10.34
N TYR A 90 -0.85 15.17 9.07
CA TYR A 90 0.50 15.48 8.60
C TYR A 90 1.16 16.58 9.46
N PHE A 91 0.47 17.69 9.72
CA PHE A 91 1.01 18.76 10.57
C PHE A 91 1.23 18.29 12.02
N ILE A 92 0.30 17.53 12.59
CA ILE A 92 0.44 16.99 13.96
C ILE A 92 1.64 16.04 14.04
N THR A 93 1.84 15.20 13.03
CA THR A 93 2.98 14.26 12.99
C THR A 93 4.33 14.95 12.92
N ALA A 94 4.41 16.25 12.57
CA ALA A 94 5.65 17.02 12.64
C ALA A 94 6.20 17.17 14.08
N TYR A 95 5.35 17.04 15.09
CA TYR A 95 5.71 17.19 16.50
C TYR A 95 5.89 15.86 17.25
N ILE A 96 5.57 14.73 16.60
CA ILE A 96 5.65 13.40 17.21
C ILE A 96 7.00 12.73 16.84
N PRO A 97 7.67 12.01 17.76
CA PRO A 97 8.85 11.22 17.44
C PRO A 97 8.61 10.20 16.32
N ILE A 98 9.53 10.13 15.34
CA ILE A 98 9.38 9.27 14.15
C ILE A 98 9.10 7.80 14.48
N LYS A 99 9.71 7.25 15.53
CA LYS A 99 9.49 5.87 15.98
C LYS A 99 8.04 5.62 16.39
N ILE A 100 7.43 6.56 17.12
CA ILE A 100 6.02 6.45 17.54
C ILE A 100 5.12 6.46 16.30
N ILE A 101 5.43 7.34 15.35
CA ILE A 101 4.65 7.46 14.12
C ILE A 101 4.75 6.17 13.28
N GLN A 102 5.94 5.57 13.17
CA GLN A 102 6.15 4.28 12.50
C GLN A 102 5.36 3.14 13.18
N VAL A 103 5.30 3.11 14.51
CA VAL A 103 4.48 2.13 15.26
C VAL A 103 2.99 2.31 14.95
N ILE A 104 2.50 3.55 14.90
CA ILE A 104 1.10 3.83 14.50
C ILE A 104 0.82 3.32 13.08
N GLY A 105 1.74 3.57 12.14
CA GLY A 105 1.64 3.07 10.77
C GLY A 105 1.57 1.54 10.72
N LEU A 106 2.45 0.87 11.47
CA LEU A 106 2.46 -0.60 11.59
C LEU A 106 1.11 -1.12 12.12
N ILE A 107 0.59 -0.54 13.20
CA ILE A 107 -0.72 -0.91 13.77
C ILE A 107 -1.81 -0.75 12.70
N ASN A 108 -1.80 0.32 11.91
CA ASN A 108 -2.82 0.54 10.90
C ASN A 108 -2.75 -0.49 9.75
N PHE A 109 -1.55 -0.89 9.33
CA PHE A 109 -1.37 -1.97 8.37
C PHE A 109 -1.82 -3.33 8.93
N CYS A 110 -1.59 -3.60 10.23
CA CYS A 110 -2.12 -4.80 10.89
C CYS A 110 -3.66 -4.80 10.93
N ILE A 111 -4.29 -3.67 11.25
CA ILE A 111 -5.75 -3.54 11.20
C ILE A 111 -6.26 -3.79 9.77
N ALA A 112 -5.62 -3.19 8.77
CA ALA A 112 -5.96 -3.42 7.36
C ALA A 112 -5.85 -4.90 6.98
N GLU A 113 -4.81 -5.61 7.45
CA GLU A 113 -4.62 -7.04 7.19
C GLU A 113 -5.74 -7.88 7.77
N ILE A 114 -6.14 -7.62 9.02
CA ILE A 114 -7.26 -8.32 9.67
C ILE A 114 -8.54 -8.11 8.87
N LEU A 115 -8.80 -6.87 8.43
CA LEU A 115 -9.99 -6.56 7.63
C LEU A 115 -9.96 -7.25 6.25
N LEU A 116 -8.80 -7.30 5.59
CA LEU A 116 -8.62 -8.02 4.33
C LEU A 116 -8.84 -9.52 4.50
N ALA A 117 -8.28 -10.13 5.55
CA ALA A 117 -8.49 -11.53 5.88
C ALA A 117 -9.98 -11.83 6.15
N MET A 118 -10.67 -10.97 6.91
CA MET A 118 -12.11 -11.09 7.14
C MET A 118 -12.91 -11.03 5.82
N GLN A 119 -12.54 -10.13 4.90
CA GLN A 119 -13.19 -10.04 3.59
C GLN A 119 -12.95 -11.31 2.74
N LEU A 120 -11.74 -11.87 2.78
CA LEU A 120 -11.40 -13.11 2.09
C LEU A 120 -12.23 -14.30 2.64
N ILE A 121 -12.31 -14.44 3.97
CA ILE A 121 -13.10 -15.47 4.64
C ILE A 121 -14.60 -15.32 4.30
N SER A 122 -15.12 -14.10 4.36
CA SER A 122 -16.53 -13.81 4.02
C SER A 122 -16.84 -14.17 2.56
N PHE A 123 -15.94 -13.82 1.63
CA PHE A 123 -16.09 -14.18 0.22
C PHE A 123 -16.11 -15.70 0.02
N TYR A 124 -15.18 -16.42 0.67
CA TYR A 124 -15.14 -17.88 0.60
C TYR A 124 -16.41 -18.52 1.15
N LYS A 125 -16.90 -18.06 2.32
CA LYS A 125 -18.14 -18.57 2.92
C LYS A 125 -19.35 -18.39 2.00
N ASN A 126 -19.47 -17.22 1.37
CA ASN A 126 -20.64 -16.86 0.55
C ASN A 126 -20.60 -17.45 -0.87
N LYS A 127 -19.41 -17.56 -1.48
CA LYS A 127 -19.26 -17.96 -2.89
C LYS A 127 -18.67 -19.35 -3.07
N ARG A 128 -18.13 -19.98 -2.00
CA ARG A 128 -17.38 -21.25 -2.05
C ARG A 128 -16.25 -21.24 -3.09
N LYS A 129 -15.64 -20.08 -3.26
CA LYS A 129 -14.52 -19.84 -4.18
C LYS A 129 -13.40 -19.13 -3.44
N ILE A 130 -12.17 -19.51 -3.72
CA ILE A 130 -11.01 -18.71 -3.33
C ILE A 130 -10.75 -17.73 -4.48
N ASN A 131 -10.67 -16.43 -4.15
CA ASN A 131 -10.30 -15.40 -5.11
C ASN A 131 -8.81 -15.06 -4.93
N LEU A 132 -8.00 -15.40 -5.93
CA LEU A 132 -6.56 -15.12 -5.92
C LEU A 132 -6.28 -13.62 -5.81
N PHE A 133 -7.12 -12.77 -6.39
CA PHE A 133 -7.00 -11.32 -6.28
C PHE A 133 -7.02 -10.87 -4.81
N PHE A 134 -7.97 -11.38 -4.03
CA PHE A 134 -8.10 -11.02 -2.61
C PHE A 134 -6.92 -11.53 -1.79
N GLY A 135 -6.47 -12.75 -2.07
CA GLY A 135 -5.27 -13.31 -1.45
C GLY A 135 -4.03 -12.46 -1.73
N LEU A 136 -3.86 -11.97 -2.96
CA LEU A 136 -2.72 -11.15 -3.34
C LEU A 136 -2.79 -9.72 -2.80
N VAL A 137 -3.98 -9.13 -2.64
CA VAL A 137 -4.14 -7.84 -1.94
C VAL A 137 -3.74 -7.98 -0.46
N GLY A 138 -4.18 -9.06 0.20
CA GLY A 138 -3.73 -9.39 1.56
C GLY A 138 -2.22 -9.60 1.62
N PHE A 139 -1.66 -10.44 0.74
CA PHE A 139 -0.23 -10.68 0.68
C PHE A 139 0.60 -9.40 0.45
N TYR A 140 0.13 -8.50 -0.42
CA TYR A 140 0.76 -7.20 -0.61
C TYR A 140 0.76 -6.36 0.69
N ASN A 141 -0.36 -6.34 1.41
CA ASN A 141 -0.49 -5.61 2.66
C ASN A 141 0.39 -6.22 3.77
N PHE A 142 0.46 -7.55 3.85
CA PHE A 142 1.42 -8.26 4.70
C PHE A 142 2.87 -7.86 4.41
N LEU A 143 3.27 -7.74 3.14
CA LEU A 143 4.62 -7.25 2.78
C LEU A 143 4.89 -5.83 3.28
N ASN A 144 3.88 -4.96 3.37
CA ASN A 144 4.03 -3.63 3.98
C ASN A 144 4.25 -3.73 5.50
N ILE A 145 3.54 -4.62 6.20
CA ILE A 145 3.78 -4.90 7.62
C ILE A 145 5.24 -5.31 7.84
N VAL A 146 5.74 -6.26 7.04
CA VAL A 146 7.12 -6.74 7.12
C VAL A 146 8.12 -5.60 6.88
N LYS A 147 7.88 -4.74 5.87
CA LYS A 147 8.70 -3.53 5.64
C LYS A 147 8.73 -2.60 6.85
N PHE A 148 7.59 -2.35 7.48
CA PHE A 148 7.53 -1.48 8.67
C PHE A 148 8.29 -2.08 9.86
N ILE A 149 8.23 -3.40 10.05
CA ILE A 149 9.01 -4.10 11.09
C ILE A 149 10.51 -3.92 10.83
N TYR A 150 10.97 -4.12 9.59
CA TYR A 150 12.39 -3.92 9.26
C TYR A 150 12.85 -2.48 9.48
N LEU A 151 12.04 -1.50 9.10
CA LEU A 151 12.35 -0.08 9.34
C LEU A 151 12.43 0.27 10.84
N LEU A 152 11.65 -0.40 11.69
CA LEU A 152 11.64 -0.19 13.13
C LEU A 152 12.81 -0.87 13.86
N VAL A 153 13.17 -2.09 13.45
CA VAL A 153 14.14 -2.94 14.19
C VAL A 153 15.56 -2.81 13.64
N PHE A 154 15.72 -2.65 12.32
CA PHE A 154 17.00 -2.82 11.62
C PHE A 154 17.33 -1.64 10.70
N VAL A 155 17.49 -0.43 11.28
CA VAL A 155 17.67 0.83 10.52
C VAL A 155 18.81 0.78 9.49
N ALA A 156 19.91 0.05 9.77
CA ALA A 156 21.07 -0.04 8.86
C ALA A 156 21.10 -1.31 8.00
N SER A 157 20.72 -2.47 8.54
CA SER A 157 20.74 -3.74 7.80
C SER A 157 19.49 -3.98 6.95
N GLY A 158 18.33 -3.43 7.35
CA GLY A 158 17.03 -3.66 6.72
C GLY A 158 16.84 -3.07 5.32
N LEU A 159 17.84 -2.36 4.78
CA LEU A 159 17.78 -1.77 3.44
C LEU A 159 17.74 -2.83 2.33
N VAL A 160 18.41 -3.97 2.52
CA VAL A 160 18.42 -5.06 1.54
C VAL A 160 17.07 -5.77 1.51
N GLU A 161 16.52 -6.08 2.69
CA GLU A 161 15.20 -6.71 2.84
C GLU A 161 14.10 -5.78 2.33
N TYR A 162 14.20 -4.48 2.64
CA TYR A 162 13.29 -3.47 2.09
C TYR A 162 13.30 -3.48 0.55
N PHE A 163 14.48 -3.61 -0.06
CA PHE A 163 14.63 -3.67 -1.51
C PHE A 163 14.02 -4.95 -2.10
N ILE A 164 14.33 -6.11 -1.53
CA ILE A 164 13.77 -7.40 -1.97
C ILE A 164 12.24 -7.35 -1.92
N ILE A 165 11.67 -6.87 -0.81
CA ILE A 165 10.22 -6.74 -0.67
C ILE A 165 9.66 -5.76 -1.72
N THR A 166 10.37 -4.67 -2.04
CA THR A 166 9.95 -3.72 -3.08
C THR A 166 9.90 -4.38 -4.46
N VAL A 167 10.86 -5.23 -4.81
CA VAL A 167 10.85 -5.97 -6.07
C VAL A 167 9.65 -6.92 -6.14
N VAL A 168 9.37 -7.67 -5.07
CA VAL A 168 8.18 -8.53 -5.01
C VAL A 168 6.90 -7.70 -5.15
N GLN A 169 6.81 -6.55 -4.49
CA GLN A 169 5.67 -5.65 -4.61
C GLN A 169 5.50 -5.05 -6.02
N ILE A 170 6.59 -4.83 -6.77
CA ILE A 170 6.51 -4.43 -8.18
C ILE A 170 5.84 -5.54 -9.00
N LEU A 171 6.23 -6.80 -8.81
CA LEU A 171 5.61 -7.93 -9.51
C LEU A 171 4.12 -8.05 -9.18
N LEU A 172 3.73 -7.83 -7.92
CA LEU A 172 2.32 -7.75 -7.52
C LEU A 172 1.59 -6.58 -8.18
N GLY A 173 2.23 -5.41 -8.27
CA GLY A 173 1.67 -4.26 -8.96
C GLY A 173 1.42 -4.52 -10.44
N ILE A 174 2.39 -5.15 -11.14
CA ILE A 174 2.23 -5.58 -12.53
C ILE A 174 1.08 -6.58 -12.66
N PHE A 175 0.98 -7.53 -11.73
CA PHE A 175 -0.15 -8.44 -11.68
C PHE A 175 -1.50 -7.70 -11.57
N PHE A 176 -1.61 -6.71 -10.68
CA PHE A 176 -2.82 -5.89 -10.55
C PHE A 176 -3.07 -4.94 -11.73
N ILE A 177 -2.11 -4.76 -12.64
CA ILE A 177 -2.37 -4.06 -13.91
C ILE A 177 -3.04 -5.01 -14.91
N ILE A 178 -2.64 -6.28 -14.93
CA ILE A 178 -3.10 -7.27 -15.92
C ILE A 178 -4.41 -7.94 -15.48
N ALA A 179 -4.49 -8.34 -14.21
CA ALA A 179 -5.62 -9.09 -13.67
C ALA A 179 -6.55 -8.16 -12.88
N SER A 180 -7.86 -8.32 -13.05
CA SER A 180 -8.87 -7.53 -12.32
C SER A 180 -9.63 -8.38 -11.32
N GLU A 181 -10.20 -7.72 -10.29
CA GLU A 181 -11.02 -8.38 -9.27
C GLU A 181 -12.18 -9.20 -9.87
N ASP A 182 -12.76 -8.71 -10.96
CA ASP A 182 -13.94 -9.28 -11.61
C ASP A 182 -13.60 -10.42 -12.60
N ASP A 183 -12.32 -10.74 -12.77
CA ASP A 183 -11.89 -11.77 -13.72
C ASP A 183 -12.35 -13.17 -13.25
N PRO A 184 -13.16 -13.89 -14.04
CA PRO A 184 -13.68 -15.19 -13.66
C PRO A 184 -12.57 -16.24 -13.44
N VAL A 185 -11.44 -16.12 -14.13
CA VAL A 185 -10.28 -17.03 -14.03
C VAL A 185 -9.63 -16.97 -12.65
N MET A 186 -9.78 -15.85 -11.95
CA MET A 186 -9.20 -15.60 -10.64
C MET A 186 -9.95 -16.30 -9.50
N SER A 187 -11.08 -16.94 -9.79
CA SER A 187 -11.97 -17.58 -8.82
C SER A 187 -12.11 -19.08 -9.05
N LYS A 188 -11.40 -19.90 -8.26
CA LYS A 188 -11.51 -21.37 -8.36
C LYS A 188 -12.59 -21.88 -7.40
N LYS A 189 -13.57 -22.64 -7.92
CA LYS A 189 -14.51 -23.40 -7.08
C LYS A 189 -13.76 -24.56 -6.44
N PHE A 190 -13.95 -24.72 -5.13
CA PHE A 190 -13.60 -25.95 -4.44
C PHE A 190 -14.91 -26.71 -4.22
N ASN A 191 -14.98 -27.91 -4.78
CA ASN A 191 -16.06 -28.86 -4.52
C ASN A 191 -15.78 -29.59 -3.21
#